data_AF-A0A0S9BSK8-F1
#
_entry.id   AF-A0A0S9BSK8-F1
#
_cell.length_a   1.000
_cell.length_b   1.000
_cell.length_c   1.000
_cell.angle_alpha   90.00
_cell.angle_beta   90.00
_cell.angle_gamma   90.00
#
_symmetry.space_group_name_H-M   'P 1'
#
loop_
_entity.id
_entity.type
_entity.pdbx_description
1 polymer ?
#
loop_
_entity_poly.entity_id
_entity_poly.type
_entity_poly.pdbx_seq_one_letter_code
_entity_poly.pdbx_strand_id
1 'polypeptide(L)'
;MAELGVSGANAVLGPRSPADYDRGMGTTEDLFEGPPAGLPAPTSRGTALYREGPGPAVVRHVGGYAAFVDFCAAQGVRADELAADPELLIWFLRTADSQIAEDSRLSAAATVFAGNTLARLRPDAQWTAYEGAPPTVGNRAKQFEVDRLLEGLRSADDAAVRGLISLLSDWAQEEPDEPAAMPPRPVPAATGQPRYVRPPLPAVTYYSAQGEPIPYGRKWGADGPDPDSYSVDSHPERFAGLHVVARALIERLAAVYDVDVQDDPALAGELLMEPKAVLQAVKITPRDAGAAALTFVLTGYPGVMVHAGVLHDFPFPVCGCDACDETAETVADRLEMLALSVAAGGYSERYPVGRKRWSEYALTAFDGSGSESGQGEPGPAAAVRLHDAEVRLREVSGVWSAWPLRRS
;
A
#
# COMPACT_ATOMS: atom_id res chain seq x y z
N MET A 1 20.38 -21.21 -80.71
CA MET A 1 19.63 -21.48 -79.47
C MET A 1 18.33 -20.70 -79.59
N ALA A 2 17.35 -21.29 -80.29
CA ALA A 2 16.20 -22.00 -79.70
C ALA A 2 15.26 -20.99 -79.00
N GLU A 3 14.29 -20.42 -79.71
CA GLU A 3 12.95 -20.95 -80.07
C GLU A 3 11.89 -20.77 -78.95
N LEU A 4 10.79 -20.10 -79.35
CA LEU A 4 9.35 -20.39 -79.06
C LEU A 4 8.90 -20.37 -77.58
N GLY A 5 7.71 -19.88 -77.20
CA GLY A 5 6.52 -19.52 -77.95
C GLY A 5 5.40 -19.05 -77.02
N VAL A 6 4.37 -18.48 -77.64
CA VAL A 6 3.07 -18.07 -77.09
C VAL A 6 2.28 -19.29 -76.62
N SER A 7 1.51 -19.19 -75.52
CA SER A 7 0.17 -19.80 -75.43
C SER A 7 -0.58 -19.34 -74.17
N GLY A 8 -1.79 -18.82 -74.35
CA GLY A 8 -2.79 -18.74 -73.29
C GLY A 8 -3.60 -20.04 -73.22
N ALA A 9 -4.08 -20.40 -72.03
CA ALA A 9 -5.24 -21.26 -71.90
C ALA A 9 -5.86 -21.11 -70.50
N ASN A 10 -7.17 -20.88 -70.51
CA ASN A 10 -8.12 -21.08 -69.43
C ASN A 10 -7.87 -22.39 -68.65
N ALA A 11 -7.93 -22.32 -67.31
CA ALA A 11 -8.19 -23.48 -66.47
C ALA A 11 -9.14 -23.11 -65.33
N VAL A 12 -10.43 -23.32 -65.61
CA VAL A 12 -11.43 -24.00 -64.79
C VAL A 12 -11.40 -23.73 -63.27
N LEU A 13 -12.43 -23.02 -62.82
CA LEU A 13 -12.91 -23.00 -61.43
C LEU A 13 -13.21 -24.42 -60.93
N GLY A 14 -12.31 -24.97 -60.11
CA GLY A 14 -12.59 -26.11 -59.24
C GLY A 14 -13.18 -25.64 -57.90
N PRO A 15 -14.02 -26.44 -57.23
CA PRO A 15 -14.73 -26.03 -56.03
C PRO A 15 -13.75 -25.77 -54.88
N ARG A 16 -13.91 -24.64 -54.20
CA ARG A 16 -13.14 -24.31 -52.99
C ARG A 16 -13.36 -25.39 -51.94
N SER A 17 -12.25 -25.89 -51.40
CA SER A 17 -12.21 -26.84 -50.28
C SER A 17 -12.83 -26.21 -49.02
N PRO A 18 -13.50 -26.97 -48.14
CA PRO A 18 -14.11 -26.44 -46.90
C PRO A 18 -13.10 -25.93 -45.84
N ALA A 19 -11.80 -25.93 -46.14
CA ALA A 19 -10.73 -25.59 -45.21
C ALA A 19 -10.42 -24.08 -45.10
N ASP A 20 -11.15 -23.21 -45.80
CA ASP A 20 -11.00 -21.74 -45.72
C ASP A 20 -11.93 -21.07 -44.68
N TYR A 21 -12.61 -21.85 -43.83
CA TYR A 21 -13.51 -21.34 -42.79
C TYR A 21 -12.90 -21.30 -41.37
N ASP A 22 -11.57 -21.36 -41.26
CA ASP A 22 -10.88 -21.28 -39.96
C ASP A 22 -9.87 -20.13 -39.92
N ARG A 23 -10.37 -18.91 -40.21
CA ARG A 23 -9.73 -17.67 -39.78
C ARG A 23 -10.36 -17.22 -38.47
N GLY A 24 -9.73 -17.67 -37.38
CA GLY A 24 -9.67 -17.05 -36.05
C GLY A 24 -10.86 -16.21 -35.62
N MET A 25 -11.78 -16.82 -34.86
CA MET A 25 -12.50 -16.10 -33.81
C MET A 25 -11.45 -15.48 -32.87
N GLY A 26 -11.30 -14.15 -32.93
CA GLY A 26 -10.72 -13.42 -31.81
C GLY A 26 -11.50 -13.80 -30.55
N THR A 27 -10.79 -14.19 -29.51
CA THR A 27 -11.40 -14.46 -28.20
C THR A 27 -12.19 -13.21 -27.80
N THR A 28 -13.47 -13.35 -27.44
CA THR A 28 -14.40 -12.27 -27.01
C THR A 28 -13.91 -11.39 -25.86
N GLU A 29 -12.69 -11.63 -25.38
CA GLU A 29 -12.03 -10.96 -24.26
C GLU A 29 -10.74 -10.25 -24.69
N ASP A 30 -10.68 -9.69 -25.91
CA ASP A 30 -9.56 -8.90 -26.44
C ASP A 30 -9.85 -7.40 -26.53
N LEU A 31 -10.94 -6.94 -25.91
CA LEU A 31 -11.40 -5.53 -25.97
C LEU A 31 -10.53 -4.55 -25.17
N PHE A 32 -9.73 -5.04 -24.22
CA PHE A 32 -8.88 -4.23 -23.36
C PHE A 32 -7.39 -4.54 -23.58
N GLU A 33 -6.53 -3.59 -23.20
CA GLU A 33 -5.09 -3.67 -23.45
C GLU A 33 -4.42 -4.84 -22.70
N GLY A 34 -3.67 -5.64 -23.44
CA GLY A 34 -2.93 -6.79 -22.91
C GLY A 34 -3.76 -8.08 -22.84
N PRO A 35 -3.13 -9.24 -22.57
CA PRO A 35 -3.85 -10.50 -22.42
C PRO A 35 -4.74 -10.46 -21.17
N PRO A 36 -5.96 -11.07 -21.21
CA PRO A 36 -6.80 -11.17 -20.03
C PRO A 36 -6.11 -11.99 -18.95
N ALA A 37 -6.12 -11.46 -17.72
CA ALA A 37 -5.60 -12.12 -16.54
C ALA A 37 -6.73 -12.50 -15.57
N GLY A 38 -6.42 -13.30 -14.56
CA GLY A 38 -7.31 -13.46 -13.40
C GLY A 38 -7.30 -12.22 -12.50
N LEU A 39 -8.27 -12.14 -11.59
CA LEU A 39 -8.21 -11.16 -10.50
C LEU A 39 -6.90 -11.29 -9.72
N PRO A 40 -6.33 -10.18 -9.23
CA PRO A 40 -5.13 -10.22 -8.41
C PRO A 40 -5.38 -11.03 -7.13
N ALA A 41 -4.32 -11.66 -6.62
CA ALA A 41 -4.39 -12.36 -5.34
C ALA A 41 -4.78 -11.38 -4.21
N PRO A 42 -5.73 -11.75 -3.31
CA PRO A 42 -6.14 -10.88 -2.22
C PRO A 42 -4.95 -10.53 -1.33
N THR A 43 -4.83 -9.25 -0.99
CA THR A 43 -3.82 -8.77 -0.03
C THR A 43 -4.48 -8.47 1.31
N SER A 44 -3.82 -8.79 2.42
CA SER A 44 -4.34 -8.47 3.76
C SER A 44 -4.35 -6.96 4.01
N ARG A 45 -5.36 -6.45 4.73
CA ARG A 45 -5.45 -5.04 5.14
C ARG A 45 -4.84 -4.88 6.54
N GLY A 46 -3.63 -4.35 6.62
CA GLY A 46 -2.94 -4.04 7.86
C GLY A 46 -1.49 -3.64 7.59
N THR A 47 -0.81 -3.07 8.58
CA THR A 47 0.65 -2.82 8.56
C THR A 47 1.36 -4.15 8.33
N ALA A 48 1.60 -4.50 7.08
CA ALA A 48 2.15 -5.79 6.71
C ALA A 48 3.67 -5.68 6.62
N LEU A 49 4.36 -6.59 7.32
CA LEU A 49 5.74 -6.92 7.00
C LEU A 49 5.72 -7.61 5.62
N TYR A 50 6.08 -6.88 4.57
CA TYR A 50 6.17 -7.45 3.23
C TYR A 50 7.46 -8.25 3.12
N ARG A 51 7.33 -9.56 2.86
CA ARG A 51 8.45 -10.41 2.46
C ARG A 51 8.82 -10.06 1.01
N GLU A 52 10.12 -9.86 0.74
CA GLU A 52 10.58 -9.62 -0.64
C GLU A 52 10.20 -10.79 -1.56
N GLY A 53 9.41 -10.46 -2.56
CA GLY A 53 9.05 -11.28 -3.72
C GLY A 53 8.77 -10.32 -4.88
N PRO A 54 8.63 -10.81 -6.14
CA PRO A 54 8.10 -9.96 -7.20
C PRO A 54 6.76 -9.40 -6.70
N GLY A 55 6.66 -8.06 -6.62
CA GLY A 55 5.43 -7.39 -6.21
C GLY A 55 4.24 -7.91 -7.02
N PRO A 56 3.00 -7.83 -6.49
CA PRO A 56 1.84 -8.36 -7.18
C PRO A 56 1.81 -7.83 -8.61
N ALA A 57 1.59 -8.72 -9.58
CA ALA A 57 1.51 -8.34 -10.98
C ALA A 57 0.42 -7.26 -11.13
N VAL A 58 0.75 -6.19 -11.85
CA VAL A 58 -0.21 -5.13 -12.16
C VAL A 58 -1.27 -5.70 -13.09
N VAL A 59 -2.49 -5.89 -12.57
CA VAL A 59 -3.61 -6.43 -13.34
C VAL A 59 -4.51 -5.27 -13.80
N ARG A 60 -4.51 -4.97 -15.10
CA ARG A 60 -5.38 -3.94 -15.71
C ARG A 60 -6.52 -4.52 -16.54
N HIS A 61 -6.36 -5.76 -17.00
CA HIS A 61 -7.33 -6.47 -17.82
C HIS A 61 -7.65 -7.82 -17.17
N VAL A 62 -8.88 -7.94 -16.65
CA VAL A 62 -9.41 -9.17 -16.07
C VAL A 62 -10.33 -9.85 -17.08
N GLY A 63 -10.14 -11.15 -17.32
CA GLY A 63 -11.05 -11.95 -18.16
C GLY A 63 -12.35 -12.33 -17.43
N GLY A 64 -13.25 -13.03 -18.13
CA GLY A 64 -14.55 -13.46 -17.59
C GLY A 64 -15.74 -12.54 -17.91
N TYR A 65 -15.60 -11.64 -18.89
CA TYR A 65 -16.65 -10.71 -19.33
C TYR A 65 -17.32 -11.08 -20.66
N ALA A 66 -16.95 -12.21 -21.28
CA ALA A 66 -17.53 -12.65 -22.56
C ALA A 66 -19.08 -12.70 -22.58
N ALA A 67 -19.71 -13.15 -21.50
CA ALA A 67 -21.18 -13.19 -21.41
C ALA A 67 -21.84 -11.80 -21.52
N PHE A 68 -21.15 -10.76 -21.04
CA PHE A 68 -21.63 -9.39 -21.17
C PHE A 68 -21.45 -8.85 -22.60
N VAL A 69 -20.39 -9.25 -23.30
CA VAL A 69 -20.19 -8.92 -24.72
C VAL A 69 -21.28 -9.53 -25.59
N ASP A 70 -21.61 -10.81 -25.35
CA ASP A 70 -22.70 -11.51 -26.04
C ASP A 70 -24.05 -10.83 -25.77
N PHE A 71 -24.28 -10.41 -24.51
CA PHE A 71 -25.46 -9.65 -24.12
C PHE A 71 -25.55 -8.30 -24.85
N CYS A 72 -24.46 -7.53 -24.91
CA CYS A 72 -24.43 -6.26 -25.66
C CYS A 72 -24.81 -6.48 -27.13
N ALA A 73 -24.23 -7.49 -27.77
CA ALA A 73 -24.53 -7.84 -29.15
C ALA A 73 -26.01 -8.22 -29.35
N ALA A 74 -26.60 -8.96 -28.41
CA ALA A 74 -28.03 -9.31 -28.43
C ALA A 74 -28.94 -8.08 -28.28
N GLN A 75 -28.50 -7.04 -27.57
CA GLN A 75 -29.20 -5.76 -27.46
C GLN A 75 -28.91 -4.80 -28.64
N GLY A 76 -28.10 -5.22 -29.62
CA GLY A 76 -27.71 -4.37 -30.75
C GLY A 76 -26.71 -3.26 -30.38
N VAL A 77 -26.01 -3.40 -29.25
CA VAL A 77 -25.02 -2.44 -28.77
C VAL A 77 -23.61 -3.00 -28.97
N ARG A 78 -22.69 -2.14 -29.37
CA ARG A 78 -21.29 -2.50 -29.60
C ARG A 78 -20.48 -2.41 -28.31
N ALA A 79 -19.98 -3.56 -27.84
CA ALA A 79 -19.18 -3.62 -26.61
C ALA A 79 -17.89 -2.78 -26.73
N ASP A 80 -17.28 -2.67 -27.90
CA ASP A 80 -16.07 -1.84 -28.07
C ASP A 80 -16.33 -0.34 -27.90
N GLU A 81 -17.54 0.14 -28.23
CA GLU A 81 -17.97 1.52 -27.99
C GLU A 81 -18.20 1.75 -26.49
N LEU A 82 -18.84 0.81 -25.79
CA LEU A 82 -19.00 0.86 -24.33
C LEU A 82 -17.66 0.80 -23.58
N ALA A 83 -16.70 0.02 -24.08
CA ALA A 83 -15.36 -0.09 -23.50
C ALA A 83 -14.52 1.20 -23.68
N ALA A 84 -14.86 2.03 -24.66
CA ALA A 84 -14.15 3.28 -24.96
C ALA A 84 -14.81 4.50 -24.30
N ASP A 85 -16.09 4.41 -23.95
CA ASP A 85 -16.89 5.52 -23.42
C ASP A 85 -17.59 5.12 -22.11
N PRO A 86 -17.06 5.57 -20.94
CA PRO A 86 -17.64 5.23 -19.65
C PRO A 86 -19.03 5.85 -19.44
N GLU A 87 -19.36 6.96 -20.10
CA GLU A 87 -20.68 7.57 -20.02
C GLU A 87 -21.71 6.68 -20.73
N LEU A 88 -21.42 6.24 -21.96
CA LEU A 88 -22.28 5.31 -22.68
C LEU A 88 -22.46 4.00 -21.91
N LEU A 89 -21.39 3.46 -21.32
CA LEU A 89 -21.46 2.26 -20.50
C LEU A 89 -22.38 2.44 -19.28
N ILE A 90 -22.24 3.54 -18.54
CA ILE A 90 -23.04 3.78 -17.33
C ILE A 90 -24.53 3.87 -17.66
N TRP A 91 -24.88 4.59 -18.73
CA TRP A 91 -26.26 4.68 -19.18
C TRP A 91 -26.81 3.34 -19.68
N PHE A 92 -25.99 2.56 -20.38
CA PHE A 92 -26.36 1.21 -20.81
C PHE A 92 -26.63 0.29 -19.61
N LEU A 93 -25.70 0.22 -18.64
CA LEU A 93 -25.83 -0.60 -17.44
C LEU A 93 -27.09 -0.26 -16.64
N ARG A 94 -27.41 1.03 -16.50
CA ARG A 94 -28.63 1.48 -15.83
C ARG A 94 -29.89 1.08 -16.58
N THR A 95 -29.88 1.16 -17.92
CA THR A 95 -31.04 0.81 -18.75
C THR A 95 -31.29 -0.70 -18.79
N ALA A 96 -30.22 -1.49 -18.79
CA ALA A 96 -30.26 -2.95 -18.84
C ALA A 96 -30.33 -3.63 -17.46
N ASP A 97 -30.48 -2.85 -16.38
CA ASP A 97 -30.30 -3.31 -15.00
C ASP A 97 -31.11 -4.57 -14.65
N SER A 98 -32.41 -4.59 -14.95
CA SER A 98 -33.27 -5.73 -14.59
C SER A 98 -32.79 -7.05 -15.19
N GLN A 99 -32.34 -7.05 -16.44
CA GLN A 99 -31.83 -8.24 -17.13
C GLN A 99 -30.47 -8.67 -16.58
N ILE A 100 -29.62 -7.71 -16.23
CA ILE A 100 -28.29 -7.98 -15.65
C ILE A 100 -28.44 -8.52 -14.23
N ALA A 101 -29.35 -7.97 -13.42
CA ALA A 101 -29.56 -8.35 -12.03
C ALA A 101 -30.19 -9.74 -11.86
N GLU A 102 -30.99 -10.19 -12.82
CA GLU A 102 -31.64 -11.51 -12.79
C GLU A 102 -30.68 -12.67 -13.10
N ASP A 103 -29.55 -12.41 -13.77
CA ASP A 103 -28.54 -13.41 -14.10
C ASP A 103 -27.22 -13.10 -13.39
N SER A 104 -26.90 -13.89 -12.35
CA SER A 104 -25.68 -13.71 -11.56
C SER A 104 -24.39 -13.84 -12.38
N ARG A 105 -24.39 -14.64 -13.45
CA ARG A 105 -23.23 -14.77 -14.34
C ARG A 105 -23.09 -13.54 -15.22
N LEU A 106 -24.20 -13.01 -15.74
CA LEU A 106 -24.20 -11.77 -16.51
C LEU A 106 -23.80 -10.57 -15.63
N SER A 107 -24.30 -10.50 -14.41
CA SER A 107 -23.91 -9.48 -13.42
C SER A 107 -22.41 -9.51 -13.14
N ALA A 108 -21.83 -10.70 -12.90
CA ALA A 108 -20.39 -10.82 -12.67
C ALA A 108 -19.57 -10.40 -13.91
N ALA A 109 -20.02 -10.79 -15.11
CA ALA A 109 -19.39 -10.38 -16.37
C ALA A 109 -19.46 -8.86 -16.60
N ALA A 110 -20.60 -8.24 -16.27
CA ALA A 110 -20.80 -6.80 -16.34
C ALA A 110 -19.89 -6.04 -15.36
N THR A 111 -19.71 -6.55 -14.13
CA THR A 111 -18.76 -6.01 -13.16
C THR A 111 -17.34 -6.03 -13.73
N VAL A 112 -16.89 -7.15 -14.28
CA VAL A 112 -15.54 -7.26 -14.86
C VAL A 112 -15.38 -6.28 -16.04
N PHE A 113 -16.37 -6.21 -16.93
CA PHE A 113 -16.35 -5.29 -18.06
C PHE A 113 -16.27 -3.82 -17.62
N ALA A 114 -17.09 -3.43 -16.64
CA ALA A 114 -17.09 -2.08 -16.09
C ALA A 114 -15.76 -1.74 -15.41
N GLY A 115 -15.21 -2.68 -14.65
CA GLY A 115 -13.92 -2.46 -14.01
C GLY A 115 -12.77 -2.34 -15.02
N ASN A 116 -12.73 -3.16 -16.07
CA ASN A 116 -11.75 -3.01 -17.15
C ASN A 116 -11.90 -1.66 -17.89
N THR A 117 -13.14 -1.18 -18.07
CA THR A 117 -13.40 0.15 -18.64
C THR A 117 -12.84 1.26 -17.75
N LEU A 118 -13.02 1.16 -16.42
CA LEU A 118 -12.42 2.10 -15.46
C LEU A 118 -10.88 2.03 -15.47
N ALA A 119 -10.29 0.83 -15.53
CA ALA A 119 -8.84 0.64 -15.61
C ALA A 119 -8.23 1.23 -16.91
N ARG A 120 -9.03 1.33 -17.97
CA ARG A 120 -8.63 1.94 -19.25
C ARG A 120 -8.61 3.47 -19.19
N LEU A 121 -9.42 4.08 -18.31
CA LEU A 121 -9.49 5.55 -18.21
C LEU A 121 -8.15 6.18 -17.83
N ARG A 122 -7.27 5.43 -17.15
CA ARG A 122 -5.96 5.93 -16.73
C ARG A 122 -4.87 4.87 -16.82
N PRO A 123 -3.62 5.26 -17.11
CA PRO A 123 -2.49 4.32 -17.19
C PRO A 123 -2.07 3.75 -15.82
N ASP A 124 -2.34 4.46 -14.74
CA ASP A 124 -2.03 4.08 -13.34
C ASP A 124 -3.18 3.37 -12.62
N ALA A 125 -4.31 3.15 -13.30
CA ALA A 125 -5.44 2.41 -12.76
C ALA A 125 -5.27 0.89 -12.94
N GLN A 126 -5.55 0.14 -11.89
CA GLN A 126 -5.42 -1.31 -11.84
C GLN A 126 -6.49 -1.95 -10.93
N TRP A 127 -6.74 -3.23 -11.14
CA TRP A 127 -7.52 -4.05 -10.22
C TRP A 127 -6.75 -4.32 -8.93
N THR A 128 -7.45 -4.25 -7.80
CA THR A 128 -6.93 -4.56 -6.46
C THR A 128 -7.94 -5.41 -5.71
N ALA A 129 -7.48 -6.50 -5.10
CA ALA A 129 -8.29 -7.38 -4.26
C ALA A 129 -7.75 -7.38 -2.83
N TYR A 130 -8.66 -7.27 -1.85
CA TYR A 130 -8.32 -7.37 -0.43
C TYR A 130 -9.01 -8.58 0.19
N GLU A 131 -8.37 -9.19 1.18
CA GLU A 131 -9.00 -10.27 1.94
C GLU A 131 -10.32 -9.80 2.59
N GLY A 132 -11.40 -10.55 2.36
CA GLY A 132 -12.71 -10.25 2.93
C GLY A 132 -13.42 -9.01 2.35
N ALA A 133 -12.92 -8.40 1.27
CA ALA A 133 -13.56 -7.27 0.62
C ALA A 133 -13.80 -7.51 -0.89
N PRO A 134 -14.82 -6.86 -1.49
CA PRO A 134 -15.00 -6.89 -2.94
C PRO A 134 -13.77 -6.37 -3.69
N PRO A 135 -13.50 -6.88 -4.90
CA PRO A 135 -12.44 -6.34 -5.75
C PRO A 135 -12.76 -4.89 -6.13
N THR A 136 -11.71 -4.10 -6.25
CA THR A 136 -11.76 -2.68 -6.58
C THR A 136 -10.93 -2.41 -7.82
N VAL A 137 -11.22 -1.30 -8.50
CA VAL A 137 -10.39 -0.78 -9.59
C VAL A 137 -10.11 0.69 -9.36
N GLY A 138 -8.91 1.14 -9.68
CA GLY A 138 -8.52 2.54 -9.55
C GLY A 138 -7.02 2.68 -9.34
N ASN A 139 -6.60 3.84 -8.87
CA ASN A 139 -5.20 4.17 -8.59
C ASN A 139 -4.96 4.37 -7.08
N ARG A 140 -3.81 4.90 -6.67
CA ARG A 140 -3.52 5.10 -5.23
C ARG A 140 -4.44 6.15 -4.62
N ALA A 141 -4.77 7.19 -5.39
CA ALA A 141 -5.62 8.28 -4.91
C ALA A 141 -7.10 7.88 -4.73
N LYS A 142 -7.62 6.97 -5.56
CA LYS A 142 -9.04 6.64 -5.64
C LYS A 142 -9.27 5.20 -6.13
N GLN A 143 -10.08 4.46 -5.37
CA GLN A 143 -10.51 3.10 -5.67
C GLN A 143 -12.04 3.05 -5.78
N PHE A 144 -12.53 2.26 -6.73
CA PHE A 144 -13.95 2.05 -6.99
C PHE A 144 -14.31 0.60 -6.72
N GLU A 145 -15.25 0.36 -5.79
CA GLU A 145 -15.90 -0.93 -5.63
C GLU A 145 -16.91 -1.12 -6.75
N VAL A 146 -16.54 -1.88 -7.78
CA VAL A 146 -17.30 -1.94 -9.04
C VAL A 146 -18.68 -2.55 -8.81
N ASP A 147 -18.80 -3.58 -7.96
CA ASP A 147 -20.09 -4.18 -7.62
C ASP A 147 -21.04 -3.17 -6.95
N ARG A 148 -20.53 -2.37 -5.99
CA ARG A 148 -21.33 -1.32 -5.35
C ARG A 148 -21.71 -0.20 -6.30
N LEU A 149 -20.85 0.11 -7.27
CA LEU A 149 -21.17 1.07 -8.32
C LEU A 149 -22.37 0.57 -9.14
N LEU A 150 -22.34 -0.68 -9.60
CA LEU A 150 -23.45 -1.29 -10.33
C LEU A 150 -24.75 -1.34 -9.50
N GLU A 151 -24.65 -1.74 -8.22
CA GLU A 151 -25.81 -1.73 -7.30
C GLU A 151 -26.37 -0.32 -7.08
N GLY A 152 -25.49 0.68 -6.94
CA GLY A 152 -25.89 2.08 -6.79
C GLY A 152 -26.62 2.63 -8.01
N LEU A 153 -26.22 2.24 -9.22
CA LEU A 153 -26.87 2.68 -10.48
C LEU A 153 -28.35 2.29 -10.55
N ARG A 154 -28.77 1.20 -9.88
CA ARG A 154 -30.15 0.70 -9.90
C ARG A 154 -31.16 1.68 -9.30
N SER A 155 -30.74 2.38 -8.26
CA SER A 155 -31.58 3.30 -7.49
C SER A 155 -31.25 4.77 -7.73
N ALA A 156 -30.23 5.05 -8.54
CA ALA A 156 -29.79 6.40 -8.85
C ALA A 156 -30.79 7.13 -9.75
N ASP A 157 -31.04 8.40 -9.42
CA ASP A 157 -31.70 9.32 -10.33
C ASP A 157 -30.72 9.86 -11.39
N ASP A 158 -31.25 10.56 -12.40
CA ASP A 158 -30.44 11.09 -13.49
C ASP A 158 -29.37 12.11 -13.01
N ALA A 159 -29.63 12.81 -11.91
CA ALA A 159 -28.69 13.77 -11.36
C ALA A 159 -27.51 13.06 -10.71
N ALA A 160 -27.76 12.00 -9.94
CA ALA A 160 -26.73 11.14 -9.35
C ALA A 160 -25.88 10.45 -10.42
N VAL A 161 -26.49 9.96 -11.50
CA VAL A 161 -25.77 9.35 -12.63
C VAL A 161 -24.85 10.36 -13.32
N ARG A 162 -25.35 11.57 -13.62
CA ARG A 162 -24.50 12.65 -14.17
C ARG A 162 -23.38 13.05 -13.21
N GLY A 163 -23.65 13.06 -11.91
CA GLY A 163 -22.63 13.30 -10.88
C GLY A 163 -21.52 12.26 -10.89
N LEU A 164 -21.86 10.97 -11.02
CA LEU A 164 -20.89 9.89 -11.16
C LEU A 164 -20.07 10.03 -12.44
N ILE A 165 -20.70 10.33 -13.58
CA ILE A 165 -20.01 10.55 -14.86
C ILE A 165 -19.04 11.72 -14.77
N SER A 166 -19.44 12.84 -14.17
CA SER A 166 -18.56 13.98 -13.92
C SER A 166 -17.37 13.57 -13.06
N LEU A 167 -17.63 12.83 -11.98
CA LEU A 167 -16.59 12.36 -11.05
C LEU A 167 -15.57 11.44 -11.72
N LEU A 168 -16.00 10.57 -12.64
CA LEU A 168 -15.12 9.69 -13.41
C LEU A 168 -14.36 10.46 -14.49
N SER A 169 -15.02 11.42 -15.15
CA SER A 169 -14.40 12.28 -16.15
C SER A 169 -13.31 13.15 -15.53
N ASP A 170 -13.61 13.78 -14.41
CA ASP A 170 -12.64 14.58 -13.64
C ASP A 170 -11.44 13.71 -13.25
N TRP A 171 -11.69 12.53 -12.67
CA TRP A 171 -10.64 11.58 -12.28
C TRP A 171 -9.79 11.10 -13.47
N ALA A 172 -10.39 10.85 -14.63
CA ALA A 172 -9.68 10.42 -15.83
C ALA A 172 -8.73 11.51 -16.40
N GLN A 173 -9.04 12.78 -16.17
CA GLN A 173 -8.22 13.93 -16.61
C GLN A 173 -7.16 14.35 -15.59
N GLU A 174 -7.14 13.76 -14.39
CA GLU A 174 -6.08 14.04 -13.42
C GLU A 174 -4.76 13.43 -13.87
N GLU A 175 -3.65 14.07 -13.50
CA GLU A 175 -2.32 13.53 -13.76
C GLU A 175 -2.15 12.16 -13.09
N PRO A 176 -1.46 11.20 -13.74
CA PRO A 176 -1.11 9.92 -13.14
C PRO A 176 -0.39 10.10 -11.81
N ASP A 177 -0.68 9.24 -10.84
CA ASP A 177 0.03 9.23 -9.58
C ASP A 177 1.52 9.03 -9.83
N GLU A 178 2.36 9.78 -9.11
CA GLU A 178 3.81 9.52 -9.14
C GLU A 178 4.07 8.07 -8.71
N PRO A 179 5.04 7.38 -9.33
CA PRO A 179 5.40 6.03 -8.91
C PRO A 179 5.76 6.01 -7.42
N ALA A 180 5.57 4.86 -6.79
CA ALA A 180 5.94 4.69 -5.38
C ALA A 180 7.44 4.99 -5.22
N ALA A 181 7.82 5.45 -4.03
CA ALA A 181 9.24 5.49 -3.70
C ALA A 181 9.88 4.13 -4.00
N MET A 182 11.03 4.14 -4.67
CA MET A 182 11.84 2.93 -4.76
C MET A 182 12.15 2.46 -3.34
N PRO A 183 12.01 1.16 -3.04
CA PRO A 183 12.31 0.66 -1.71
C PRO A 183 13.78 1.00 -1.40
N PRO A 184 14.05 1.64 -0.26
CA PRO A 184 15.41 2.00 0.12
C PRO A 184 16.22 0.71 0.28
N ARG A 185 17.52 0.76 -0.02
CA ARG A 185 18.41 -0.39 0.08
C ARG A 185 19.38 -0.18 1.25
N PRO A 186 19.16 -0.84 2.39
CA PRO A 186 20.06 -0.73 3.53
C PRO A 186 21.47 -1.17 3.15
N VAL A 187 22.46 -0.46 3.66
CA VAL A 187 23.86 -0.87 3.56
C VAL A 187 24.09 -2.03 4.53
N PRO A 188 24.58 -3.20 4.05
CA PRO A 188 24.87 -4.32 4.93
C PRO A 188 25.90 -3.94 5.99
N ALA A 189 25.72 -4.45 7.22
CA ALA A 189 26.69 -4.24 8.28
C ALA A 189 28.07 -4.75 7.87
N ALA A 190 29.11 -3.96 8.18
CA ALA A 190 30.49 -4.33 7.85
C ALA A 190 30.90 -5.61 8.59
N THR A 191 31.70 -6.45 7.94
CA THR A 191 32.20 -7.69 8.55
C THR A 191 32.99 -7.37 9.82
N GLY A 192 32.61 -7.98 10.94
CA GLY A 192 33.27 -7.78 12.24
C GLY A 192 32.69 -6.63 13.09
N GLN A 193 31.72 -5.88 12.57
CA GLN A 193 30.96 -4.92 13.38
C GLN A 193 30.15 -5.68 14.44
N PRO A 194 30.27 -5.35 15.74
CA PRO A 194 29.52 -6.05 16.79
C PRO A 194 28.03 -5.91 16.51
N ARG A 195 27.22 -6.96 16.67
CA ARG A 195 25.77 -6.83 16.51
C ARG A 195 25.17 -6.16 17.74
N TYR A 196 24.06 -5.46 17.54
CA TYR A 196 23.24 -5.03 18.67
C TYR A 196 22.70 -6.27 19.40
N VAL A 197 22.69 -6.22 20.74
CA VAL A 197 22.15 -7.27 21.59
C VAL A 197 21.16 -6.61 22.54
N ARG A 198 19.90 -7.03 22.45
CA ARG A 198 18.83 -6.52 23.32
C ARG A 198 19.12 -6.85 24.79
N PRO A 199 18.98 -5.88 25.70
CA PRO A 199 18.92 -6.17 27.13
C PRO A 199 17.75 -7.10 27.48
N PRO A 200 17.88 -7.97 28.50
CA PRO A 200 16.77 -8.84 28.89
C PRO A 200 15.56 -8.00 29.32
N LEU A 201 14.39 -8.33 28.77
CA LEU A 201 13.12 -7.74 29.19
C LEU A 201 12.60 -8.44 30.46
N PRO A 202 11.94 -7.71 31.37
CA PRO A 202 11.35 -8.33 32.56
C PRO A 202 10.29 -9.36 32.19
N ALA A 203 10.49 -10.61 32.60
CA ALA A 203 9.47 -11.66 32.49
C ALA A 203 8.45 -11.51 33.62
N VAL A 204 7.39 -10.72 33.38
CA VAL A 204 6.32 -10.49 34.34
C VAL A 204 5.05 -11.21 33.87
N THR A 205 4.41 -11.95 34.77
CA THR A 205 3.09 -12.52 34.51
C THR A 205 2.02 -11.51 34.92
N TYR A 206 1.15 -11.16 33.97
CA TYR A 206 -0.01 -10.30 34.20
C TYR A 206 -1.24 -11.15 34.50
N TYR A 207 -2.16 -10.62 35.30
CA TYR A 207 -3.33 -11.36 35.78
C TYR A 207 -4.61 -10.56 35.51
N SER A 208 -5.65 -11.25 35.05
CA SER A 208 -6.97 -10.66 34.84
C SER A 208 -7.62 -10.22 36.15
N ALA A 209 -8.75 -9.52 36.06
CA ALA A 209 -9.57 -9.18 37.22
C ALA A 209 -10.04 -10.42 38.01
N GLN A 210 -10.10 -11.59 37.37
CA GLN A 210 -10.45 -12.87 37.97
C GLN A 210 -9.23 -13.62 38.55
N GLY A 211 -8.02 -13.05 38.44
CA GLY A 211 -6.78 -13.62 38.94
C GLY A 211 -6.18 -14.69 38.02
N GLU A 212 -6.65 -14.82 36.78
CA GLU A 212 -6.11 -15.77 35.82
C GLU A 212 -4.92 -15.15 35.05
N PRO A 213 -3.84 -15.90 34.80
CA PRO A 213 -2.70 -15.38 34.05
C PRO A 213 -3.12 -15.03 32.61
N ILE A 214 -2.82 -13.82 32.16
CA ILE A 214 -3.10 -13.35 30.81
C ILE A 214 -1.93 -13.77 29.91
N PRO A 215 -2.16 -14.63 28.90
CA PRO A 215 -1.11 -15.08 28.00
C PRO A 215 -0.93 -14.08 26.85
N TYR A 216 -0.47 -12.87 27.14
CA TYR A 216 -0.27 -11.83 26.12
C TYR A 216 0.52 -12.35 24.91
N GLY A 217 0.12 -11.94 23.71
CA GLY A 217 0.59 -12.43 22.40
C GLY A 217 -0.06 -13.73 21.93
N ARG A 218 -0.87 -14.37 22.79
CA ARG A 218 -1.63 -15.59 22.51
C ARG A 218 -2.99 -15.58 23.21
N LYS A 219 -3.47 -14.40 23.64
CA LYS A 219 -4.71 -14.24 24.38
C LYS A 219 -5.91 -14.60 23.52
N TRP A 220 -5.84 -14.28 22.23
CA TRP A 220 -6.93 -14.49 21.29
C TRP A 220 -6.72 -15.75 20.46
N GLY A 221 -7.79 -16.54 20.34
CA GLY A 221 -7.84 -17.71 19.45
C GLY A 221 -8.28 -17.34 18.04
N ALA A 222 -8.79 -18.32 17.28
CA ALA A 222 -9.28 -18.11 15.92
C ALA A 222 -10.45 -17.11 15.84
N ASP A 223 -11.22 -16.96 16.92
CA ASP A 223 -12.37 -16.07 17.00
C ASP A 223 -11.97 -14.58 17.16
N GLY A 224 -10.69 -14.30 17.40
CA GLY A 224 -10.18 -12.94 17.57
C GLY A 224 -10.50 -12.31 18.93
N PRO A 225 -10.19 -11.01 19.10
CA PRO A 225 -10.45 -10.29 20.34
C PRO A 225 -11.94 -10.05 20.57
N ASP A 226 -12.35 -10.09 21.83
CA ASP A 226 -13.67 -9.62 22.26
C ASP A 226 -13.83 -8.13 21.89
N PRO A 227 -14.97 -7.71 21.27
CA PRO A 227 -15.25 -6.30 20.99
C PRO A 227 -15.05 -5.36 22.19
N ASP A 228 -15.32 -5.81 23.41
CA ASP A 228 -15.16 -5.00 24.63
C ASP A 228 -13.68 -4.82 25.04
N SER A 229 -12.75 -5.52 24.40
CA SER A 229 -11.31 -5.37 24.64
C SER A 229 -10.66 -4.25 23.82
N TYR A 230 -11.38 -3.68 22.85
CA TYR A 230 -10.88 -2.56 22.07
C TYR A 230 -10.87 -1.28 22.90
N SER A 231 -9.78 -0.52 22.81
CA SER A 231 -9.57 0.72 23.59
C SER A 231 -9.50 0.54 25.12
N VAL A 232 -9.32 -0.70 25.60
CA VAL A 232 -9.11 -1.02 27.01
C VAL A 232 -7.64 -1.35 27.25
N ASP A 233 -6.98 -0.63 28.15
CA ASP A 233 -5.56 -0.80 28.49
C ASP A 233 -5.43 -1.29 29.94
N SER A 234 -5.55 -2.60 30.18
CA SER A 234 -5.54 -3.14 31.56
C SER A 234 -4.14 -3.17 32.19
N HIS A 235 -3.11 -3.48 31.40
CA HIS A 235 -1.73 -3.61 31.86
C HIS A 235 -0.76 -2.82 30.97
N PRO A 236 -0.82 -1.48 30.96
CA PRO A 236 0.13 -0.67 30.19
C PRO A 236 1.57 -0.85 30.66
N GLU A 237 1.79 -1.15 31.94
CA GLU A 237 3.11 -1.41 32.53
C GLU A 237 3.88 -2.56 31.86
N ARG A 238 3.21 -3.41 31.07
CA ARG A 238 3.86 -4.44 30.25
C ARG A 238 4.88 -3.88 29.28
N PHE A 239 4.69 -2.65 28.82
CA PHE A 239 5.58 -2.01 27.86
C PHE A 239 6.77 -1.28 28.51
N ALA A 240 6.89 -1.26 29.85
CA ALA A 240 7.98 -0.56 30.55
C ALA A 240 9.39 -1.03 30.15
N GLY A 241 9.52 -2.27 29.67
CA GLY A 241 10.76 -2.79 29.10
C GLY A 241 11.28 -2.01 27.87
N LEU A 242 10.40 -1.35 27.12
CA LEU A 242 10.77 -0.60 25.91
C LEU A 242 11.72 0.57 26.21
N HIS A 243 11.61 1.19 27.39
CA HIS A 243 12.54 2.24 27.81
C HIS A 243 13.97 1.72 27.96
N VAL A 244 14.14 0.45 28.37
CA VAL A 244 15.46 -0.19 28.48
C VAL A 244 16.04 -0.43 27.09
N VAL A 245 15.22 -0.92 26.18
CA VAL A 245 15.60 -1.18 24.77
C VAL A 245 15.98 0.13 24.06
N ALA A 246 15.17 1.18 24.20
CA ALA A 246 15.44 2.47 23.58
C ALA A 246 16.78 3.06 24.02
N ARG A 247 17.10 3.02 25.32
CA ARG A 247 18.40 3.49 25.82
C ARG A 247 19.56 2.68 25.29
N ALA A 248 19.43 1.35 25.25
CA ALA A 248 20.47 0.48 24.68
C ALA A 248 20.67 0.73 23.17
N LEU A 249 19.59 1.02 22.43
CA LEU A 249 19.67 1.42 21.02
C LEU A 249 20.37 2.78 20.87
N ILE A 250 20.01 3.77 21.67
CA ILE A 250 20.66 5.10 21.66
C ILE A 250 22.16 4.95 21.92
N GLU A 251 22.55 4.23 22.98
CA GLU A 251 23.96 3.96 23.32
C GLU A 251 24.68 3.23 22.18
N ARG A 252 24.04 2.22 21.59
CA ARG A 252 24.59 1.46 20.48
C ARG A 252 24.83 2.35 19.25
N LEU A 253 23.82 3.10 18.84
CA LEU A 253 23.90 3.99 17.68
C LEU A 253 24.98 5.05 17.91
N ALA A 254 24.97 5.65 19.10
CA ALA A 254 25.96 6.62 19.53
C ALA A 254 27.37 6.03 19.65
N ALA A 255 27.56 4.73 19.86
CA ALA A 255 28.88 4.11 19.91
C ALA A 255 29.48 3.84 18.52
N VAL A 256 28.62 3.52 17.56
CA VAL A 256 29.00 3.00 16.24
C VAL A 256 29.13 4.07 15.17
N TYR A 257 28.20 5.02 15.17
CA TYR A 257 28.06 5.99 14.10
C TYR A 257 28.67 7.34 14.48
N ASP A 258 29.05 8.10 13.47
CA ASP A 258 29.50 9.48 13.60
C ASP A 258 28.27 10.39 13.71
N VAL A 259 27.84 10.59 14.95
CA VAL A 259 26.59 11.27 15.31
C VAL A 259 26.81 12.25 16.46
N ASP A 260 25.98 13.28 16.50
CA ASP A 260 25.78 14.12 17.68
C ASP A 260 24.53 13.64 18.44
N VAL A 261 24.65 13.57 19.77
CA VAL A 261 23.56 13.17 20.67
C VAL A 261 23.18 14.35 21.55
N GLN A 262 21.89 14.67 21.58
CA GLN A 262 21.31 15.70 22.44
C GLN A 262 20.24 15.06 23.31
N ASP A 263 20.34 15.21 24.62
CA ASP A 263 19.34 14.77 25.60
C ASP A 263 18.72 16.02 26.24
N ASP A 264 17.52 16.36 25.77
CA ASP A 264 16.78 17.55 26.20
C ASP A 264 15.27 17.28 26.01
N PRO A 265 14.46 17.33 27.09
CA PRO A 265 13.01 17.19 27.00
C PRO A 265 12.33 18.11 25.97
N ALA A 266 12.92 19.27 25.64
CA ALA A 266 12.41 20.16 24.61
C ALA A 266 12.37 19.53 23.20
N LEU A 267 13.20 18.51 22.96
CA LEU A 267 13.23 17.75 21.70
C LEU A 267 11.92 16.99 21.43
N ALA A 268 11.09 16.75 22.46
CA ALA A 268 9.77 16.17 22.25
C ALA A 268 8.85 17.07 21.38
N GLY A 269 9.15 18.37 21.27
CA GLY A 269 8.47 19.27 20.33
C GLY A 269 8.74 18.96 18.84
N GLU A 270 9.70 18.08 18.53
CA GLU A 270 9.89 17.56 17.18
C GLU A 270 8.85 16.52 16.80
N LEU A 271 8.15 15.90 17.74
CA LEU A 271 7.06 14.99 17.38
C LEU A 271 5.95 15.76 16.66
N LEU A 272 5.30 15.09 15.72
CA LEU A 272 4.05 15.53 15.10
C LEU A 272 2.85 15.18 15.99
N MET A 273 2.92 14.05 16.69
CA MET A 273 1.92 13.61 17.64
C MET A 273 2.32 14.00 19.05
N GLU A 274 1.39 14.58 19.81
CA GLU A 274 1.66 14.99 21.19
C GLU A 274 1.81 13.76 22.11
N PRO A 275 2.99 13.54 22.73
CA PRO A 275 3.21 12.41 23.61
C PRO A 275 2.50 12.59 24.95
N LYS A 276 1.93 11.51 25.49
CA LYS A 276 1.40 11.52 26.86
C LYS A 276 2.56 11.47 27.87
N ALA A 277 2.83 12.61 28.50
CA ALA A 277 3.87 12.79 29.52
C ALA A 277 5.28 12.39 29.04
N VAL A 278 6.09 13.38 28.69
CA VAL A 278 7.48 13.18 28.27
C VAL A 278 8.35 12.89 29.50
N LEU A 279 9.01 11.74 29.51
CA LEU A 279 9.97 11.37 30.57
C LEU A 279 11.41 11.69 30.16
N GLN A 280 11.74 11.49 28.88
CA GLN A 280 13.06 11.76 28.31
C GLN A 280 12.91 11.93 26.80
N ALA A 281 13.71 12.82 26.20
CA ALA A 281 13.78 12.97 24.75
C ALA A 281 15.25 13.07 24.32
N VAL A 282 15.66 12.18 23.41
CA VAL A 282 17.04 12.08 22.92
C VAL A 282 17.05 12.11 21.41
N LYS A 283 17.73 13.11 20.84
CA LYS A 283 17.95 13.22 19.40
C LYS A 283 19.35 12.75 19.03
N ILE A 284 19.43 11.92 18.01
CA ILE A 284 20.66 11.44 17.41
C ILE A 284 20.71 11.97 15.97
N THR A 285 21.67 12.86 15.72
CA THR A 285 21.83 13.52 14.42
C THR A 285 23.11 13.01 13.74
N PRO A 286 23.02 12.28 12.61
CA PRO A 286 24.20 11.88 11.85
C PRO A 286 24.95 13.08 11.28
N ARG A 287 26.28 12.97 11.17
CA ARG A 287 27.11 14.03 10.56
C ARG A 287 26.84 14.24 9.06
N ASP A 288 26.35 13.21 8.39
CA ASP A 288 25.92 13.31 7.00
C ASP A 288 24.51 13.92 6.94
N ALA A 289 24.39 15.09 6.33
CA ALA A 289 23.10 15.71 6.09
C ALA A 289 22.23 14.91 5.11
N GLY A 290 22.77 13.96 4.34
CA GLY A 290 21.96 13.04 3.55
C GLY A 290 21.22 11.98 4.39
N ALA A 291 21.52 11.82 5.67
CA ALA A 291 20.99 10.77 6.53
C ALA A 291 19.88 11.26 7.46
N ALA A 292 18.88 10.40 7.73
CA ALA A 292 17.76 10.74 8.61
C ALA A 292 18.22 10.77 10.07
N ALA A 293 17.89 11.84 10.81
CA ALA A 293 18.02 11.86 12.26
C ALA A 293 16.94 10.97 12.92
N LEU A 294 17.20 10.55 14.16
CA LEU A 294 16.24 9.86 15.01
C LEU A 294 16.06 10.61 16.32
N THR A 295 14.83 10.90 16.71
CA THR A 295 14.50 11.46 18.03
C THR A 295 13.65 10.45 18.80
N PHE A 296 14.20 9.90 19.87
CA PHE A 296 13.54 8.96 20.77
C PHE A 296 12.89 9.72 21.91
N VAL A 297 11.59 9.52 22.14
CA VAL A 297 10.83 10.12 23.24
C VAL A 297 10.23 9.01 24.09
N LEU A 298 10.70 8.88 25.32
CA LEU A 298 10.18 7.93 26.31
C LEU A 298 8.99 8.56 27.03
N THR A 299 7.88 7.84 27.14
CA THR A 299 6.60 8.39 27.59
C THR A 299 6.10 7.80 28.92
N GLY A 300 5.20 8.51 29.59
CA GLY A 300 4.61 8.09 30.87
C GLY A 300 3.61 6.94 30.73
N TYR A 301 2.91 6.86 29.58
CA TYR A 301 2.39 5.58 29.09
C TYR A 301 3.61 4.81 28.60
N PRO A 302 4.05 3.74 29.28
CA PRO A 302 5.45 3.32 29.27
C PRO A 302 5.85 2.74 27.91
N GLY A 303 6.20 3.61 26.98
CA GLY A 303 6.37 3.38 25.56
C GLY A 303 7.35 4.39 24.97
N VAL A 304 7.59 4.27 23.67
CA VAL A 304 8.61 5.05 22.96
C VAL A 304 7.99 5.59 21.69
N MET A 305 8.12 6.89 21.46
CA MET A 305 7.85 7.50 20.16
C MET A 305 9.19 7.80 19.49
N VAL A 306 9.34 7.39 18.24
CA VAL A 306 10.54 7.65 17.45
C VAL A 306 10.17 8.55 16.28
N HIS A 307 10.63 9.79 16.31
CA HIS A 307 10.61 10.65 15.13
C HIS A 307 11.77 10.25 14.21
N ALA A 308 11.50 9.98 12.93
CA ALA A 308 12.53 9.70 11.93
C ALA A 308 12.45 10.70 10.78
N GLY A 309 13.60 11.20 10.33
CA GLY A 309 13.65 12.13 9.20
C GLY A 309 13.03 13.48 9.56
N VAL A 310 11.95 13.88 8.86
CA VAL A 310 11.32 15.20 9.04
C VAL A 310 9.82 15.17 9.38
N LEU A 311 9.08 14.16 8.93
CA LEU A 311 7.61 14.13 8.96
C LEU A 311 7.01 12.77 9.37
N HIS A 312 7.77 11.89 10.03
CA HIS A 312 7.21 10.62 10.51
C HIS A 312 7.51 10.30 11.97
N ASP A 313 6.45 9.98 12.70
CA ASP A 313 6.50 9.50 14.07
C ASP A 313 6.08 8.04 14.12
N PHE A 314 6.93 7.19 14.69
CA PHE A 314 6.65 5.78 14.93
C PHE A 314 6.37 5.54 16.42
N PRO A 315 5.11 5.27 16.81
CA PRO A 315 4.77 4.93 18.18
C PRO A 315 5.04 3.45 18.49
N PHE A 316 5.55 3.18 19.69
CA PHE A 316 5.82 1.86 20.24
C PHE A 316 5.27 1.75 21.67
N PRO A 317 4.20 0.98 21.92
CA PRO A 317 3.37 0.27 20.94
C PRO A 317 2.59 1.22 20.01
N VAL A 318 2.08 0.71 18.89
CA VAL A 318 1.12 1.46 18.05
C VAL A 318 -0.24 1.54 18.75
N CYS A 319 -0.64 0.46 19.42
CA CYS A 319 -1.86 0.41 20.19
C CYS A 319 -1.63 -0.45 21.44
N GLY A 320 -1.89 0.12 22.62
CA GLY A 320 -1.69 -0.59 23.87
C GLY A 320 -2.92 -1.33 24.40
N CYS A 321 -3.99 -1.39 23.61
CA CYS A 321 -5.23 -2.05 24.04
C CYS A 321 -5.09 -3.56 24.13
N ASP A 322 -5.94 -4.14 24.97
CA ASP A 322 -5.97 -5.57 25.24
C ASP A 322 -6.38 -6.38 23.99
N ALA A 323 -7.14 -5.79 23.06
CA ALA A 323 -7.49 -6.43 21.80
C ALA A 323 -6.29 -6.64 20.86
N CYS A 324 -5.31 -5.73 20.85
CA CYS A 324 -4.13 -5.84 20.00
C CYS A 324 -3.16 -6.94 20.48
N ASP A 325 -3.21 -7.29 21.77
CA ASP A 325 -2.46 -8.40 22.36
C ASP A 325 -0.93 -8.34 22.14
N GLU A 326 -0.39 -7.14 21.91
CA GLU A 326 1.05 -6.94 21.72
C GLU A 326 1.83 -7.19 23.03
N THR A 327 3.01 -7.80 22.90
CA THR A 327 3.96 -8.00 24.01
C THR A 327 5.10 -6.98 23.95
N ALA A 328 5.84 -6.83 25.05
CA ALA A 328 7.02 -5.97 25.07
C ALA A 328 8.08 -6.44 24.07
N GLU A 329 8.22 -7.75 23.90
CA GLU A 329 9.17 -8.38 22.98
C GLU A 329 8.84 -8.06 21.52
N THR A 330 7.57 -8.24 21.10
CA THR A 330 7.18 -7.99 19.69
C THR A 330 7.30 -6.51 19.35
N VAL A 331 6.97 -5.63 20.29
CA VAL A 331 7.12 -4.18 20.10
C VAL A 331 8.60 -3.77 20.10
N ALA A 332 9.43 -4.40 20.94
CA ALA A 332 10.88 -4.19 20.93
C ALA A 332 11.53 -4.66 19.63
N ASP A 333 11.09 -5.79 19.06
CA ASP A 333 11.56 -6.28 17.75
C ASP A 333 11.34 -5.21 16.67
N ARG A 334 10.15 -4.58 16.64
CA ARG A 334 9.83 -3.54 15.66
C ARG A 334 10.59 -2.24 15.91
N LEU A 335 10.77 -1.83 17.18
CA LEU A 335 11.56 -0.65 17.55
C LEU A 335 13.03 -0.79 17.10
N GLU A 336 13.61 -1.97 17.30
CA GLU A 336 14.97 -2.29 16.89
C GLU A 336 15.12 -2.33 15.37
N MET A 337 14.18 -2.97 14.69
CA MET A 337 14.14 -3.02 13.23
C MET A 337 14.11 -1.60 12.66
N LEU A 338 13.21 -0.73 13.13
CA LEU A 338 13.15 0.67 12.71
C LEU A 338 14.49 1.39 12.91
N ALA A 339 15.00 1.43 14.15
CA ALA A 339 16.17 2.22 14.48
C ALA A 339 17.41 1.77 13.71
N LEU A 340 17.62 0.45 13.58
CA LEU A 340 18.77 -0.12 12.88
C LEU A 340 18.64 0.01 11.36
N SER A 341 17.43 -0.12 10.80
CA SER A 341 17.17 0.12 9.38
C SER A 341 17.39 1.56 8.97
N VAL A 342 16.89 2.52 9.75
CA VAL A 342 17.12 3.94 9.47
C VAL A 342 18.62 4.24 9.48
N ALA A 343 19.35 3.77 10.49
CA ALA A 343 20.80 3.96 10.56
C ALA A 343 21.55 3.28 9.39
N ALA A 344 21.03 2.18 8.86
CA ALA A 344 21.58 1.50 7.70
C ALA A 344 21.20 2.14 6.35
N GLY A 345 20.44 3.25 6.32
CA GLY A 345 19.97 3.86 5.07
C GLY A 345 18.79 3.12 4.42
N GLY A 346 18.11 2.31 5.22
CA GLY A 346 16.92 1.56 4.85
C GLY A 346 15.63 2.37 4.95
N TYR A 347 15.68 3.71 4.96
CA TYR A 347 14.52 4.57 5.17
C TYR A 347 14.41 5.62 4.06
N SER A 348 13.18 5.85 3.60
CA SER A 348 12.83 6.84 2.59
C SER A 348 11.62 7.63 3.02
N GLU A 349 11.57 8.90 2.67
CA GLU A 349 10.48 9.81 3.02
C GLU A 349 10.21 10.75 1.83
N ARG A 350 8.93 11.00 1.54
CA ARG A 350 8.51 11.90 0.47
C ARG A 350 7.37 12.78 0.93
N TYR A 351 7.47 14.05 0.58
CA TYR A 351 6.41 15.03 0.75
C TYR A 351 6.69 16.25 -0.15
N PRO A 352 5.66 16.86 -0.76
CA PRO A 352 4.29 16.38 -0.86
C PRO A 352 4.15 15.28 -1.94
N VAL A 353 3.31 14.28 -1.68
CA VAL A 353 2.95 13.26 -2.69
C VAL A 353 1.54 13.52 -3.21
N GLY A 354 1.43 13.74 -4.52
CA GLY A 354 0.16 13.97 -5.22
C GLY A 354 -0.58 15.25 -4.80
N ARG A 355 -1.79 15.44 -5.34
CA ARG A 355 -2.61 16.65 -5.10
C ARG A 355 -3.08 16.80 -3.66
N LYS A 356 -3.28 15.68 -2.96
CA LYS A 356 -3.64 15.66 -1.54
C LYS A 356 -2.46 16.03 -0.63
N ARG A 357 -1.26 16.23 -1.19
CA ARG A 357 -0.03 16.55 -0.47
C ARG A 357 0.22 15.58 0.69
N TRP A 358 0.12 14.29 0.40
CA TRP A 358 0.34 13.24 1.40
C TRP A 358 1.81 13.13 1.78
N SER A 359 2.07 12.71 3.01
CA SER A 359 3.37 12.22 3.45
C SER A 359 3.44 10.72 3.16
N GLU A 360 4.56 10.27 2.59
CA GLU A 360 4.84 8.87 2.30
C GLU A 360 6.17 8.49 2.96
N TYR A 361 6.24 7.29 3.53
CA TYR A 361 7.49 6.69 3.97
C TYR A 361 7.60 5.24 3.50
N ALA A 362 8.83 4.76 3.37
CA ALA A 362 9.12 3.35 3.26
C ALA A 362 10.35 2.98 4.07
N LEU A 363 10.37 1.74 4.53
CA LEU A 363 11.39 1.18 5.39
C LEU A 363 11.72 -0.24 4.90
N THR A 364 12.99 -0.52 4.69
CA THR A 364 13.49 -1.86 4.38
C THR A 364 14.32 -2.36 5.55
N ALA A 365 14.05 -3.57 6.02
CA ALA A 365 14.74 -4.18 7.15
C ALA A 365 16.24 -4.34 6.84
N PHE A 366 17.12 -3.90 7.74
CA PHE A 366 18.58 -3.98 7.56
C PHE A 366 19.10 -5.41 7.45
N ASP A 367 18.34 -6.39 7.95
CA ASP A 367 18.65 -7.82 7.93
C ASP A 367 17.94 -8.57 6.79
N GLY A 368 17.20 -7.86 5.93
CA GLY A 368 16.43 -8.44 4.83
C GLY A 368 15.17 -9.18 5.27
N SER A 369 14.74 -9.06 6.52
CA SER A 369 13.53 -9.74 7.03
C SER A 369 12.23 -9.26 6.37
N GLY A 370 12.20 -8.05 5.82
CA GLY A 370 11.06 -7.52 5.07
C GLY A 370 11.13 -6.01 4.81
N SER A 371 9.99 -5.44 4.43
CA SER A 371 9.80 -4.00 4.26
C SER A 371 8.43 -3.56 4.79
N GLU A 372 8.33 -2.29 5.16
CA GLU A 372 7.13 -1.60 5.63
C GLU A 372 7.00 -0.27 4.87
N SER A 373 5.79 0.18 4.58
CA SER A 373 5.54 1.51 4.01
C SER A 373 4.20 2.04 4.46
N GLY A 374 4.04 3.35 4.38
CA GLY A 374 2.78 4.01 4.72
C GLY A 374 2.66 5.37 4.03
N GLN A 375 1.41 5.76 3.80
CA GLN A 375 1.08 7.03 3.18
C GLN A 375 -0.20 7.59 3.82
N GLY A 376 -0.25 8.90 4.00
CA GLY A 376 -1.43 9.56 4.53
C GLY A 376 -1.31 11.07 4.57
N GLU A 377 -2.31 11.72 5.15
CA GLU A 377 -2.19 13.14 5.50
C GLU A 377 -0.98 13.32 6.44
N PRO A 378 -0.15 14.36 6.24
CA PRO A 378 0.92 14.63 7.20
C PRO A 378 0.33 14.82 8.60
N GLY A 379 1.09 14.42 9.63
CA GLY A 379 0.69 14.67 11.02
C GLY A 379 0.43 16.16 11.28
N PRO A 380 -0.27 16.50 12.38
CA PRO A 380 -0.71 17.87 12.65
C PRO A 380 0.49 18.80 12.84
N ALA A 381 0.90 19.46 11.76
CA ALA A 381 2.07 20.33 11.72
C ALA A 381 1.70 21.72 11.21
N ALA A 382 2.39 22.74 11.71
CA ALA A 382 2.27 24.09 11.19
C ALA A 382 2.72 24.16 9.72
N ALA A 383 2.10 25.03 8.93
CA ALA A 383 2.40 25.19 7.50
C ALA A 383 3.88 25.49 7.22
N VAL A 384 4.55 26.25 8.11
CA VAL A 384 6.00 26.51 8.03
C VAL A 384 6.81 25.21 8.12
N ARG A 385 6.48 24.33 9.06
CA ARG A 385 7.16 23.04 9.22
C ARG A 385 6.98 22.14 8.01
N LEU A 386 5.78 22.12 7.42
CA LEU A 386 5.52 21.37 6.19
C LEU A 386 6.29 21.95 4.99
N HIS A 387 6.43 23.27 4.91
CA HIS A 387 7.23 23.93 3.90
C HIS A 387 8.73 23.60 4.05
N ASP A 388 9.26 23.68 5.26
CA ASP A 388 10.65 23.34 5.54
C ASP A 388 10.95 21.86 5.24
N ALA A 389 10.02 20.96 5.59
CA ALA A 389 10.11 19.56 5.25
C ALA A 389 10.08 19.31 3.73
N GLU A 390 9.22 20.01 2.99
CA GLU A 390 9.19 19.95 1.53
C GLU A 390 10.52 20.40 0.91
N VAL A 391 11.08 21.51 1.38
CA VAL A 391 12.40 21.99 0.92
C VAL A 391 13.46 20.95 1.22
N ARG A 392 13.45 20.42 2.45
CA ARG A 392 14.43 19.44 2.91
C ARG A 392 14.38 18.14 2.12
N LEU A 393 13.20 17.57 1.91
CA LEU A 393 13.05 16.28 1.23
C LEU A 393 13.40 16.33 -0.26
N ARG A 394 13.32 17.52 -0.90
CA ARG A 394 13.85 17.72 -2.25
C ARG A 394 15.38 17.58 -2.32
N GLU A 395 16.10 17.85 -1.24
CA GLU A 395 17.56 17.72 -1.21
C GLU A 395 18.03 16.26 -1.10
N VAL A 396 17.22 15.39 -0.49
CA VAL A 396 17.61 14.00 -0.17
C VAL A 396 17.22 13.00 -1.26
N SER A 397 16.72 13.45 -2.42
CA SER A 397 16.27 12.60 -3.53
C SER A 397 15.25 11.50 -3.16
N GLY A 398 14.56 11.67 -2.03
CA GLY A 398 13.54 10.74 -1.52
C GLY A 398 14.06 9.53 -0.74
N VAL A 399 15.37 9.27 -0.69
CA VAL A 399 15.95 8.15 0.08
C VAL A 399 17.04 8.69 1.01
N TRP A 400 16.92 8.41 2.30
CA TRP A 400 17.93 8.81 3.28
C TRP A 400 19.18 7.94 3.18
N SER A 401 20.34 8.57 3.25
CA SER A 401 21.64 7.90 3.24
C SER A 401 21.88 7.13 4.53
N ALA A 402 22.70 6.09 4.45
CA ALA A 402 23.17 5.36 5.63
C ALA A 402 24.01 6.27 6.53
N TRP A 403 23.94 6.04 7.83
CA TRP A 403 24.69 6.83 8.80
C TRP A 403 26.20 6.56 8.66
N PRO A 404 27.04 7.61 8.66
CA PRO A 404 28.48 7.43 8.59
C PRO A 404 28.99 6.70 9.84
N LEU A 405 29.89 5.74 9.66
CA LEU A 405 30.55 5.09 10.79
C LEU A 405 31.49 6.06 11.50
N ARG A 406 31.58 5.95 12.83
CA ARG A 406 32.58 6.69 13.60
C ARG A 406 33.98 6.26 13.16
N ARG A 407 34.83 7.24 12.83
CA ARG A 407 36.25 6.98 12.58
C ARG A 407 36.92 6.60 13.91
N SER A 408 37.60 5.46 13.90
CA SER A 408 38.42 4.95 15.02
C SER A 408 39.61 5.83 15.32
#